data_AF-A0A2V6SA78-F1
#
_entry.id   AF-A0A2V6SA78-F1
#
_cell.length_a   1.000
_cell.length_b   1.000
_cell.length_c   1.000
_cell.angle_alpha   90.00
_cell.angle_beta   90.00
_cell.angle_gamma   90.00
#
_symmetry.space_group_name_H-M   'P 1'
#
loop_
_entity.id
_entity.type
_entity.pdbx_description
1 polymer ?
#
loop_
_entity_poly.entity_id
_entity_poly.type
_entity_poly.pdbx_seq_one_letter_code
_entity_poly.pdbx_strand_id
1 'polypeptide(L)'
;AVCASITELLPQAGTAVLPPSRLVELPCCYEDPALGFELQAAATRLGISTAELVKLHSGAEYLVYFIGFTPGLPYMTGMPERLTIPRLETPRTKTSAGSVGIGGTQCCVYSVDSPGGFWVLGRTPLRLYDPESPEPVLLRPGDRVSFRAIDRGEYDTIAARVAARAYAPVTT
;
A
#
# COMPACT_ATOMS: atom_id res chain seq x y z
N ALA A 1 18.73 34.21 6.40
CA ALA A 1 19.59 33.17 7.02
C ALA A 1 19.43 31.84 6.31
N VAL A 2 18.30 31.12 6.43
CA VAL A 2 18.09 29.78 5.82
C VAL A 2 18.37 29.73 4.31
N CYS A 3 17.85 30.67 3.51
CA CYS A 3 18.09 30.68 2.06
C CYS A 3 19.57 30.83 1.70
N ALA A 4 20.34 31.59 2.47
CA ALA A 4 21.78 31.75 2.26
C ALA A 4 22.52 30.43 2.56
N SER A 5 22.18 29.77 3.67
CA SER A 5 22.73 28.46 4.02
C SER A 5 22.38 27.37 2.99
N ILE A 6 21.15 27.35 2.46
CA ILE A 6 20.77 26.43 1.37
C ILE A 6 21.59 26.71 0.11
N THR A 7 21.80 27.99 -0.25
CA THR A 7 22.56 28.38 -1.43
C THR A 7 24.04 27.96 -1.32
N GLU A 8 24.61 28.04 -0.12
CA GLU A 8 25.98 27.61 0.17
C GLU A 8 26.16 26.09 0.13
N LEU A 9 25.13 25.34 0.56
CA LEU A 9 25.16 23.87 0.62
C LEU A 9 24.78 23.22 -0.70
N LEU A 10 23.99 23.86 -1.56
CA LEU A 10 23.47 23.28 -2.80
C LEU A 10 24.57 22.75 -3.74
N PRO A 11 25.71 23.44 -3.96
CA PRO A 11 26.80 22.92 -4.80
C PRO A 11 27.49 21.68 -4.22
N GLN A 12 27.31 21.41 -2.92
CA GLN A 12 27.87 20.25 -2.23
C GLN A 12 26.96 19.02 -2.35
N ALA A 13 25.73 19.20 -2.85
CA ALA A 13 24.81 18.10 -3.09
C ALA A 13 25.30 17.27 -4.29
N GLY A 14 25.64 16.01 -4.03
CA GLY A 14 25.90 15.03 -5.07
C GLY A 14 24.63 14.36 -5.57
N THR A 15 24.68 13.80 -6.77
CA THR A 15 23.70 12.82 -7.23
C THR A 15 24.13 11.45 -6.73
N ALA A 16 23.44 10.95 -5.70
CA ALA A 16 23.64 9.57 -5.25
C ALA A 16 23.03 8.61 -6.28
N VAL A 17 23.75 7.53 -6.62
CA VAL A 17 23.14 6.41 -7.33
C VAL A 17 22.18 5.73 -6.37
N LEU A 18 20.88 5.80 -6.67
CA LEU A 18 19.89 5.08 -5.90
C LEU A 18 20.09 3.57 -6.07
N PRO A 19 19.81 2.76 -5.03
CA PRO A 19 19.81 1.32 -5.18
C PRO A 19 18.79 0.90 -6.26
N PRO A 20 19.01 -0.25 -6.93
CA PRO A 20 18.05 -0.77 -7.89
C PRO A 20 16.67 -0.94 -7.25
N SER A 21 15.63 -0.63 -8.03
CA SER A 21 14.24 -0.82 -7.62
C SER A 21 13.96 -2.29 -7.37
N ARG A 22 13.29 -2.59 -6.25
CA ARG A 22 12.82 -3.94 -5.92
C ARG A 22 11.37 -4.10 -6.36
N LEU A 23 10.99 -5.27 -6.85
CA LEU A 23 9.58 -5.65 -7.00
C LEU A 23 9.14 -6.49 -5.81
N VAL A 24 8.24 -5.94 -4.98
CA VAL A 24 7.70 -6.59 -3.79
C VAL A 24 6.28 -7.08 -4.06
N GLU A 25 6.06 -8.39 -3.99
CA GLU A 25 4.72 -8.98 -4.10
C GLU A 25 4.01 -8.98 -2.74
N LEU A 26 2.85 -8.32 -2.66
CA LEU A 26 2.00 -8.29 -1.49
C LEU A 26 0.79 -9.22 -1.67
N PRO A 27 0.62 -10.26 -0.82
CA PRO A 27 -0.62 -11.03 -0.81
C PRO A 27 -1.77 -10.15 -0.31
N CYS A 28 -2.93 -10.18 -0.98
CA CYS A 28 -4.10 -9.40 -0.60
C CYS A 28 -5.38 -10.24 -0.70
N CYS A 29 -6.15 -10.29 0.39
CA CYS A 29 -7.46 -10.92 0.40
C CYS A 29 -8.54 -9.85 0.14
N TYR A 30 -9.24 -9.98 -0.98
CA TYR A 30 -10.28 -9.04 -1.43
C TYR A 30 -11.69 -9.53 -1.10
N GLU A 31 -11.93 -10.83 -1.25
CA GLU A 31 -13.28 -11.41 -1.28
C GLU A 31 -13.95 -11.46 0.10
N ASP A 32 -13.17 -11.41 1.18
CA ASP A 32 -13.69 -11.41 2.54
C ASP A 32 -14.28 -10.02 2.91
N PRO A 33 -15.59 -9.92 3.19
CA PRO A 33 -16.23 -8.64 3.48
C PRO A 33 -15.71 -7.92 4.73
N ALA A 34 -15.06 -8.62 5.67
CA ALA A 34 -14.45 -7.99 6.84
C ALA A 34 -13.06 -7.41 6.53
N LEU A 35 -12.38 -7.90 5.49
CA LEU A 35 -11.07 -7.44 5.04
C LEU A 35 -11.17 -6.36 3.96
N GLY A 36 -12.13 -6.51 3.04
CA GLY A 36 -12.42 -5.60 1.92
C GLY A 36 -13.81 -4.97 2.01
N PHE A 37 -14.14 -4.36 3.15
CA PHE A 37 -15.50 -3.91 3.48
C PHE A 37 -16.06 -2.81 2.54
N GLU A 38 -15.25 -2.18 1.70
CA GLU A 38 -15.66 -1.18 0.72
C GLU A 38 -15.56 -1.66 -0.74
N LEU A 39 -15.15 -2.91 -0.98
CA LEU A 39 -14.93 -3.45 -2.33
C LEU A 39 -16.18 -3.32 -3.22
N GLN A 40 -17.34 -3.78 -2.72
CA GLN A 40 -18.61 -3.72 -3.46
C GLN A 40 -19.05 -2.28 -3.73
N ALA A 41 -18.89 -1.39 -2.74
CA ALA A 41 -19.28 0.01 -2.85
C ALA A 41 -18.38 0.77 -3.84
N ALA A 42 -17.07 0.52 -3.81
CA ALA A 42 -16.11 1.08 -4.75
C ALA A 42 -16.40 0.61 -6.19
N ALA A 43 -16.64 -0.69 -6.39
CA ALA A 43 -17.02 -1.25 -7.69
C ALA A 43 -18.30 -0.61 -8.24
N THR A 44 -19.32 -0.46 -7.39
CA THR A 44 -20.58 0.22 -7.74
C THR A 44 -20.33 1.68 -8.15
N ARG A 45 -19.52 2.42 -7.39
CA ARG A 45 -19.20 3.82 -7.67
C ARG A 45 -18.40 4.02 -8.97
N LEU A 46 -17.60 3.02 -9.34
CA LEU A 46 -16.82 2.96 -10.58
C LEU A 46 -17.63 2.41 -11.77
N GLY A 47 -18.83 1.84 -11.54
CA GLY A 47 -19.65 1.24 -12.58
C GLY A 47 -19.09 -0.07 -13.15
N ILE A 48 -18.36 -0.84 -12.33
CA ILE A 48 -17.72 -2.10 -12.73
C ILE A 48 -18.06 -3.22 -11.75
N SER A 49 -17.82 -4.47 -12.12
CA SER A 49 -17.97 -5.60 -11.18
C SER A 49 -16.83 -5.66 -10.17
N THR A 50 -17.04 -6.28 -9.01
CA THR A 50 -15.98 -6.52 -8.02
C THR A 50 -14.86 -7.38 -8.59
N ALA A 51 -15.21 -8.43 -9.37
CA ALA A 51 -14.23 -9.27 -10.05
C ALA A 51 -13.34 -8.47 -11.02
N GLU A 52 -13.94 -7.54 -11.76
CA GLU A 52 -13.20 -6.65 -12.66
C GLU A 52 -12.33 -5.64 -11.91
N LEU A 53 -12.82 -5.08 -10.80
CA LEU A 53 -12.04 -4.21 -9.94
C LEU A 53 -10.82 -4.93 -9.36
N VAL A 54 -11.02 -6.13 -8.80
CA VAL A 54 -9.93 -6.95 -8.26
C VAL A 54 -8.93 -7.27 -9.36
N LYS A 55 -9.38 -7.70 -10.54
CA LYS A 55 -8.50 -8.00 -11.69
C LYS A 55 -7.66 -6.78 -12.10
N LEU A 56 -8.26 -5.60 -12.20
CA LEU A 56 -7.55 -4.38 -12.56
C LEU A 56 -6.54 -3.96 -11.48
N HIS A 57 -6.92 -4.06 -10.22
CA HIS A 57 -6.06 -3.67 -9.11
C HIS A 57 -4.89 -4.65 -8.92
N SER A 58 -5.15 -5.96 -8.91
CA SER A 58 -4.09 -6.97 -8.71
C SER A 58 -3.20 -7.14 -9.92
N GLY A 59 -3.71 -6.86 -11.13
CA GLY A 59 -2.94 -6.92 -12.38
C GLY A 59 -2.07 -5.70 -12.67
N ALA A 60 -2.10 -4.66 -11.82
CA ALA A 60 -1.29 -3.47 -11.97
C ALA A 60 0.02 -3.56 -11.18
N GLU A 61 1.00 -2.76 -11.61
CA GLU A 61 2.26 -2.60 -10.90
C GLU A 61 2.39 -1.16 -10.40
N TYR A 62 2.74 -1.02 -9.13
CA TYR A 62 2.63 0.21 -8.39
C TYR A 62 4.00 0.74 -8.01
N LEU A 63 4.29 2.02 -8.25
CA LEU A 63 5.53 2.66 -7.80
C LEU A 63 5.29 3.32 -6.45
N VAL A 64 6.07 2.95 -5.43
CA VAL A 64 6.12 3.63 -4.14
C VAL A 64 6.86 4.96 -4.31
N TYR A 65 6.13 6.06 -4.43
CA TYR A 65 6.74 7.38 -4.64
C TYR A 65 6.99 8.13 -3.32
N PHE A 66 6.25 7.77 -2.26
CA PHE A 66 6.38 8.39 -0.95
C PHE A 66 6.00 7.39 0.15
N ILE A 67 6.69 7.47 1.29
CA ILE A 67 6.34 6.76 2.51
C ILE A 67 6.21 7.78 3.64
N GLY A 68 5.06 7.80 4.32
CA GLY A 68 4.79 8.75 5.39
C GLY A 68 3.30 8.95 5.65
N PHE A 69 2.94 10.03 6.36
CA PHE A 69 1.66 10.21 7.09
C PHE A 69 1.57 9.37 8.37
N THR A 70 1.73 8.05 8.27
CA THR A 70 2.03 7.16 9.39
C THR A 70 3.31 6.37 9.10
N PRO A 71 3.98 5.81 10.13
CA PRO A 71 5.20 5.03 9.92
C PRO A 71 4.96 3.89 8.92
N GLY A 72 5.70 3.91 7.81
CA GLY A 72 5.64 2.86 6.79
C GLY A 72 4.42 2.83 5.89
N LEU A 73 3.56 3.86 5.88
CA LEU A 73 2.43 3.93 4.94
C LEU A 73 2.94 4.33 3.55
N PRO A 74 2.83 3.47 2.52
CA PRO A 74 3.24 3.77 1.16
C PRO A 74 2.11 4.48 0.42
N TYR A 75 2.45 5.59 -0.23
CA TYR A 75 1.62 6.14 -1.30
C TYR A 75 2.19 5.67 -2.63
N MET A 76 1.31 5.09 -3.44
CA MET A 76 1.69 4.46 -4.68
C MET A 76 0.95 5.04 -5.89
N THR A 77 1.68 5.17 -6.99
CA THR A 77 1.15 5.51 -8.31
C THR A 77 1.21 4.30 -9.25
N GLY A 78 0.70 4.41 -10.47
CA GLY A 78 0.63 3.31 -11.45
C GLY A 78 -0.71 2.58 -11.47
N MET A 79 -1.69 3.06 -10.70
CA MET A 79 -3.05 2.51 -10.71
C MET A 79 -3.72 2.73 -12.08
N PRO A 80 -4.44 1.74 -12.64
CA PRO A 80 -5.20 1.91 -13.87
C PRO A 80 -6.19 3.07 -13.76
N GLU A 81 -6.26 3.91 -14.79
CA GLU A 81 -7.11 5.13 -14.80
C GLU A 81 -8.59 4.79 -14.53
N ARG A 82 -9.05 3.62 -14.97
CA ARG A 82 -10.41 3.11 -14.73
C ARG A 82 -10.75 2.85 -13.26
N LEU A 83 -9.75 2.81 -12.37
CA LEU A 83 -9.94 2.72 -10.93
C LEU A 83 -9.88 4.09 -10.23
N THR A 84 -9.81 5.19 -10.97
CA THR A 84 -9.78 6.53 -10.40
C THR A 84 -11.13 6.85 -9.74
N ILE A 85 -11.12 6.97 -8.42
CA ILE A 85 -12.30 7.23 -7.59
C ILE A 85 -11.92 8.25 -6.52
N PRO A 86 -12.67 9.36 -6.32
CA PRO A 86 -12.35 10.31 -5.26
C PRO A 86 -12.34 9.62 -3.90
N ARG A 87 -11.55 10.12 -2.96
CA ARG A 87 -11.56 9.63 -1.57
C ARG A 87 -12.97 9.76 -0.97
N LEU A 88 -13.25 8.99 0.08
CA LEU A 88 -14.47 9.13 0.87
C LEU A 88 -14.65 10.57 1.33
N GLU A 89 -15.87 11.08 1.25
CA GLU A 89 -16.20 12.44 1.68
C GLU A 89 -15.93 12.65 3.17
N THR A 90 -16.31 11.65 3.98
CA THR A 90 -16.00 11.60 5.41
C THR A 90 -15.00 10.48 5.67
N PRO A 91 -13.75 10.79 6.07
CA PRO A 91 -12.78 9.77 6.43
C PRO A 91 -13.24 8.92 7.61
N ARG A 92 -12.90 7.63 7.59
CA ARG A 92 -13.09 6.76 8.76
C ARG A 92 -12.21 7.23 9.91
N THR A 93 -12.72 7.11 11.12
CA THR A 93 -11.95 7.35 12.35
C THR A 93 -10.91 6.25 12.60
N LYS A 94 -11.14 5.05 12.09
CA LYS A 94 -10.24 3.91 12.21
C LYS A 94 -10.26 3.05 10.94
N THR A 95 -9.07 2.68 10.49
CA THR A 95 -8.79 1.75 9.39
C THR A 95 -7.71 0.82 9.89
N SER A 96 -7.93 -0.49 9.81
CA SER A 96 -6.99 -1.46 10.36
C SER A 96 -5.68 -1.53 9.57
N ALA A 97 -4.58 -1.82 10.25
CA ALA A 97 -3.31 -2.14 9.61
C ALA A 97 -3.46 -3.27 8.57
N GLY A 98 -2.66 -3.20 7.51
CA GLY A 98 -2.70 -4.08 6.34
C GLY A 98 -3.83 -3.76 5.35
N SER A 99 -4.76 -2.83 5.65
CA SER A 99 -5.86 -2.53 4.73
C SER A 99 -5.30 -1.94 3.43
N VAL A 100 -5.71 -2.48 2.28
CA VAL A 100 -5.32 -2.02 0.95
C VAL A 100 -6.44 -1.16 0.41
N GLY A 101 -6.13 0.08 0.01
CA GLY A 101 -7.16 1.02 -0.43
C GLY A 101 -6.75 1.91 -1.59
N ILE A 102 -7.77 2.44 -2.26
CA ILE A 102 -7.63 3.35 -3.41
C ILE A 102 -8.31 4.69 -3.17
N GLY A 103 -7.79 5.75 -3.77
CA GLY A 103 -8.34 7.10 -3.64
C GLY A 103 -7.64 8.12 -4.52
N GLY A 104 -8.42 8.90 -5.27
CA GLY A 104 -7.92 9.63 -6.44
C GLY A 104 -7.31 8.65 -7.44
N THR A 105 -6.09 8.96 -7.87
CA THR A 105 -5.27 8.11 -8.76
C THR A 105 -4.28 7.22 -7.98
N GLN A 106 -4.45 7.11 -6.67
CA GLN A 106 -3.47 6.51 -5.77
C GLN A 106 -3.96 5.19 -5.17
N CYS A 107 -3.01 4.31 -4.90
CA CYS A 107 -3.18 3.15 -4.02
C CYS A 107 -2.34 3.37 -2.74
N CYS A 108 -2.83 2.88 -1.60
CA CYS A 108 -2.07 2.84 -0.37
C CYS A 108 -2.33 1.55 0.41
N VAL A 109 -1.46 1.26 1.36
CA VAL A 109 -1.65 0.18 2.33
C VAL A 109 -1.46 0.75 3.73
N TYR A 110 -2.51 0.71 4.55
CA TYR A 110 -2.46 1.24 5.92
C TYR A 110 -1.44 0.43 6.74
N SER A 111 -0.36 1.07 7.18
CA SER A 111 0.73 0.38 7.88
C SER A 111 0.45 0.13 9.37
N VAL A 112 -0.42 0.95 9.96
CA VAL A 112 -0.88 0.90 11.35
C VAL A 112 -2.37 1.24 11.39
N ASP A 113 -3.02 0.99 12.52
CA ASP A 113 -4.39 1.45 12.74
C ASP A 113 -4.44 2.99 12.71
N SER A 114 -5.16 3.58 11.76
CA SER A 114 -5.26 5.04 11.63
C SER A 114 -6.57 5.51 11.00
N PRO A 115 -6.96 6.79 11.16
CA PRO A 115 -8.00 7.39 10.34
C PRO A 115 -7.64 7.35 8.84
N GLY A 116 -8.63 7.42 7.96
CA GLY A 116 -8.36 7.51 6.52
C GLY A 116 -9.58 7.45 5.61
N GLY A 117 -9.42 7.98 4.40
CA GLY A 117 -10.49 8.11 3.39
C GLY A 117 -10.29 7.33 2.10
N PHE A 118 -9.33 6.40 2.03
CA PHE A 118 -9.14 5.54 0.84
C PHE A 118 -10.11 4.37 0.87
N TRP A 119 -10.82 4.09 -0.22
CA TRP A 119 -11.74 2.96 -0.33
C TRP A 119 -11.00 1.63 -0.09
N VAL A 120 -11.32 0.91 0.98
CA VAL A 120 -10.65 -0.35 1.37
C VAL A 120 -11.20 -1.52 0.54
N LEU A 121 -10.35 -2.02 -0.34
CA LEU A 121 -10.68 -3.09 -1.28
C LEU A 121 -10.40 -4.48 -0.73
N GLY A 122 -9.45 -4.59 0.21
CA GLY A 122 -8.97 -5.84 0.75
C GLY A 122 -7.94 -5.61 1.85
N ARG A 123 -7.30 -6.69 2.30
CA ARG A 123 -6.26 -6.61 3.32
C ARG A 123 -5.09 -7.53 3.01
N THR A 124 -3.88 -7.03 3.21
CA THR A 124 -2.68 -7.87 3.26
C THR A 124 -2.43 -8.35 4.70
N PRO A 125 -2.01 -9.61 4.90
CA PRO A 125 -1.60 -10.11 6.22
C PRO A 125 -0.21 -9.62 6.63
N LEU A 126 0.52 -8.94 5.74
CA LEU A 126 1.88 -8.47 6.01
C LEU A 126 1.89 -7.24 6.92
N ARG A 127 2.91 -7.16 7.78
CA ARG A 127 3.22 -5.95 8.54
C ARG A 127 4.07 -5.04 7.69
N LEU A 128 3.52 -3.89 7.32
CA LEU A 128 4.29 -2.87 6.60
C LEU A 128 5.19 -2.06 7.53
N TYR A 129 4.84 -2.04 8.82
CA TYR A 129 5.62 -1.43 9.88
C TYR A 129 5.72 -2.39 11.08
N ASP A 130 6.95 -2.69 11.51
CA ASP A 130 7.23 -3.45 12.73
C ASP A 130 8.43 -2.80 13.46
N PRO A 131 8.22 -2.04 14.54
CA PRO A 131 9.30 -1.34 15.24
C PRO A 131 10.34 -2.28 15.86
N GLU A 132 9.98 -3.55 16.05
CA GLU A 132 10.84 -4.58 16.63
C GLU A 132 11.59 -5.39 15.56
N SER A 133 11.51 -4.98 14.29
CA SER A 133 12.25 -5.56 13.16
C SER A 133 13.56 -4.80 12.91
N PRO A 134 14.65 -5.46 12.49
CA PRO A 134 15.88 -4.77 12.07
C PRO A 134 15.65 -3.84 10.86
N GLU A 135 14.64 -4.15 10.03
CA GLU A 135 14.11 -3.25 9.02
C GLU A 135 12.65 -2.90 9.37
N PRO A 136 12.40 -1.76 10.05
CA PRO A 136 11.07 -1.46 10.59
C PRO A 136 10.02 -1.15 9.54
N VAL A 137 10.42 -0.74 8.33
CA VAL A 137 9.51 -0.41 7.23
C VAL A 137 9.77 -1.36 6.08
N LEU A 138 8.73 -2.08 5.65
CA LEU A 138 8.85 -3.12 4.63
C LEU A 138 9.20 -2.56 3.23
N LEU A 139 8.49 -1.50 2.83
CA LEU A 139 8.62 -0.87 1.52
C LEU A 139 9.53 0.36 1.60
N ARG A 140 10.10 0.76 0.47
CA ARG A 140 10.99 1.91 0.33
C ARG A 140 10.53 2.78 -0.84
N PRO A 141 10.75 4.12 -0.79
CA PRO A 141 10.57 4.94 -1.98
C PRO A 141 11.42 4.39 -3.14
N GLY A 142 10.81 4.22 -4.31
CA GLY A 142 11.41 3.60 -5.48
C GLY A 142 11.13 2.11 -5.64
N ASP A 143 10.59 1.41 -4.62
CA ASP A 143 10.11 0.03 -4.80
C ASP A 143 8.91 0.01 -5.76
N ARG A 144 8.81 -1.08 -6.52
CA ARG A 144 7.61 -1.48 -7.24
C ARG A 144 6.85 -2.52 -6.41
N VAL A 145 5.52 -2.47 -6.48
CA VAL A 145 4.63 -3.36 -5.74
C VAL A 145 3.67 -4.02 -6.71
N SER A 146 3.51 -5.33 -6.60
CA SER A 146 2.42 -6.08 -7.23
C SER A 146 1.54 -6.69 -6.14
N PHE A 147 0.25 -6.86 -6.41
CA PHE A 147 -0.65 -7.54 -5.49
C PHE A 147 -1.01 -8.93 -6.02
N ARG A 148 -0.82 -9.95 -5.20
CA ARG A 148 -1.33 -11.29 -5.48
C ARG A 148 -2.65 -11.50 -4.74
N ALA A 149 -3.73 -11.68 -5.48
CA ALA A 149 -5.01 -12.01 -4.89
C ALA A 149 -4.93 -13.39 -4.21
N ILE A 150 -5.38 -13.46 -2.96
CA ILE A 150 -5.40 -14.68 -2.14
C ILE A 150 -6.77 -14.88 -1.50
N ASP A 151 -7.12 -16.13 -1.20
CA ASP A 151 -8.32 -16.45 -0.45
C ASP A 151 -8.13 -16.24 1.06
N ARG A 152 -9.21 -16.46 1.83
CA ARG A 152 -9.21 -16.29 3.28
C ARG A 152 -8.31 -17.31 4.00
N GLY A 153 -8.25 -18.56 3.53
CA GLY A 153 -7.44 -19.60 4.15
C GLY A 153 -5.94 -19.35 4.00
N GLU A 154 -5.53 -18.89 2.82
CA GLU A 154 -4.15 -18.44 2.58
C GLU A 154 -3.84 -17.18 3.40
N TYR A 155 -4.78 -16.24 3.52
CA TYR A 155 -4.60 -15.05 4.37
C TYR A 155 -4.29 -15.43 5.81
N ASP A 156 -5.11 -16.30 6.41
CA ASP A 156 -4.94 -16.73 7.80
C ASP A 156 -3.63 -17.51 7.98
N THR A 157 -3.25 -18.33 6.99
CA THR A 157 -1.97 -19.07 6.99
C THR A 157 -0.77 -18.11 6.97
N ILE A 158 -0.78 -17.12 6.08
CA ILE A 158 0.30 -16.13 6.01
C ILE A 158 0.31 -15.26 7.27
N ALA A 159 -0.85 -14.85 7.78
CA ALA A 159 -0.96 -14.07 9.00
C ALA A 159 -0.33 -14.78 10.21
N ALA A 160 -0.59 -16.09 10.36
CA ALA A 160 0.04 -16.91 11.40
C ALA A 160 1.57 -16.95 11.24
N ARG A 161 2.09 -17.08 10.02
CA ARG A 161 3.53 -17.07 9.75
C ARG A 161 4.16 -15.70 9.99
N VAL A 162 3.48 -14.61 9.63
CA VAL A 162 3.91 -13.24 9.91
C VAL A 162 3.98 -13.00 11.42
N ALA A 163 2.97 -13.45 12.18
CA ALA A 163 2.97 -13.38 13.65
C ALA A 163 4.15 -14.16 14.27
N ALA A 164 4.50 -15.31 13.69
CA ALA A 164 5.65 -16.12 14.09
C ALA A 164 7.01 -15.63 13.53
N ARG A 165 7.04 -14.50 12.79
CA ARG A 165 8.24 -13.98 12.10
C ARG A 165 8.90 -14.99 11.14
N ALA A 166 8.09 -15.85 10.53
CA ALA A 166 8.49 -16.93 9.63
C ALA A 166 7.99 -16.72 8.18
N TYR A 167 7.72 -15.46 7.82
CA TYR A 167 7.28 -15.07 6.48
C TYR A 167 8.10 -13.88 5.98
N ALA A 168 8.61 -13.98 4.75
CA ALA A 168 9.19 -12.88 4.00
C ALA A 168 8.46 -12.79 2.64
N PRO A 169 8.08 -11.60 2.18
CA PRO A 169 7.47 -11.45 0.85
C PRO A 169 8.47 -11.75 -0.26
N VAL A 170 7.95 -12.19 -1.39
CA VAL A 170 8.74 -12.35 -2.61
C VAL A 170 9.23 -10.97 -3.04
N THR A 171 10.55 -10.84 -3.18
CA THR A 171 11.23 -9.61 -3.59
C THR A 171 12.19 -9.95 -4.71
N THR A 172 12.05 -9.32 -5.88
CA THR A 172 12.94 -9.51 -7.05
C THR A 172 13.63 -8.21 -7.43
#